data_AF-A0A8H5TF54-F1
#
_entry.id   AF-A0A8H5TF54-F1
#
_cell.length_a   1.000
_cell.length_b   1.000
_cell.length_c   1.000
_cell.angle_alpha   90.00
_cell.angle_beta   90.00
_cell.angle_gamma   90.00
#
_symmetry.space_group_name_H-M   'P 1'
#
loop_
_entity.id
_entity.type
_entity.pdbx_description
1 polymer ?
#
loop_
_entity_poly.entity_id
_entity_poly.type
_entity_poly.pdbx_seq_one_letter_code
_entity_poly.pdbx_strand_id
1 'polypeptide(L)'
;MAPPPNPNLPLQERLLALAKTLQCTWYLEMRPCAQTLYWNRIANLVFLLVGWFVGHLTLILTTGRYFLSWIRMNYYTRMAQLSYRTAFIAAAVTYGIVVYKTMRARAKTSARPATTPMDLLSDENIQYLAMALVWLFSPQYPLALIPYTIYSVFHVATYTRANLIPVVLAPKPAPEAADGASPSRQAVNSPLANQIGAFVKEYYDSSMAIVSYLEIGLWGRIFLSAILFQRRSWILIVLYTAFLRARYSQSQHVQSAFRQLGARVDSFVSAQGTPPAARQVWGAVKEAGKQFHDATDVRKYIGGPAKKTT
;
A
#
# COMPACT_ATOMS: atom_id res chain seq x y z
N MET A 1 -1.73 34.37 9.66
CA MET A 1 -0.68 33.32 9.63
C MET A 1 0.19 33.53 10.86
N ALA A 2 0.40 32.53 11.73
CA ALA A 2 1.29 32.71 12.89
C ALA A 2 2.75 32.73 12.43
N PRO A 3 3.61 33.58 13.03
CA PRO A 3 5.01 33.68 12.62
C PRO A 3 5.73 32.34 12.82
N PRO A 4 6.59 31.92 11.88
CA PRO A 4 7.35 30.68 12.01
C PRO A 4 8.28 30.73 13.22
N PRO A 5 8.54 29.57 13.86
CA PRO A 5 9.33 29.50 15.08
C PRO A 5 10.75 30.02 14.86
N ASN A 6 11.26 30.73 15.87
CA ASN A 6 12.56 31.39 15.83
C ASN A 6 13.68 30.37 15.51
N PRO A 7 14.47 30.57 14.43
CA PRO A 7 15.48 29.61 14.00
C PRO A 7 16.68 29.47 14.96
N ASN A 8 16.82 30.35 15.94
CA ASN A 8 17.91 30.33 16.92
C ASN A 8 17.65 29.41 18.13
N LEU A 9 16.52 28.71 18.17
CA LEU A 9 16.16 27.83 19.28
C LEU A 9 16.77 26.41 19.15
N PRO A 10 17.09 25.74 20.26
CA PRO A 10 17.59 24.37 20.25
C PRO A 10 16.57 23.38 19.63
N LEU A 11 17.06 22.29 19.03
CA LEU A 11 16.26 21.29 18.29
C LEU A 11 15.02 20.82 19.06
N GLN A 12 15.17 20.63 20.38
CA GLN A 12 14.11 20.17 21.27
C GLN A 12 12.94 21.18 21.34
N GLU A 13 13.25 22.47 21.41
CA GLU A 13 12.26 23.54 21.41
C GLU A 13 11.65 23.78 20.03
N ARG A 14 12.38 23.50 18.95
CA ARG A 14 11.85 23.52 17.58
C ARG A 14 10.86 22.38 17.34
N LEU A 15 11.13 21.20 17.88
CA LEU A 15 10.19 20.06 17.89
C LEU A 15 8.94 20.37 18.72
N LEU A 16 9.12 21.02 19.87
CA LEU A 16 8.03 21.46 20.74
C LEU A 16 7.21 22.60 20.09
N ALA A 17 7.87 23.51 19.38
CA ALA A 17 7.23 24.59 18.64
C ALA A 17 6.52 24.10 17.37
N LEU A 18 6.99 23.04 16.73
CA LEU A 18 6.27 22.34 15.66
C LEU A 18 4.98 21.70 16.19
N ALA A 19 5.08 21.03 17.34
CA ALA A 19 3.91 20.52 18.04
C ALA A 19 2.92 21.66 18.35
N LYS A 20 3.41 22.85 18.73
CA LYS A 20 2.61 24.05 19.01
C LYS A 20 2.07 24.81 17.78
N THR A 21 2.76 24.83 16.65
CA THR A 21 2.28 25.51 15.43
C THR A 21 1.23 24.69 14.70
N LEU A 22 1.28 23.35 14.80
CA LEU A 22 0.16 22.48 14.43
C LEU A 22 -1.08 22.67 15.34
N GLN A 23 -0.91 23.25 16.53
CA GLN A 23 -1.98 23.54 17.49
C GLN A 23 -2.67 24.90 17.28
N CYS A 24 -2.02 25.87 16.62
CA CYS A 24 -2.45 27.28 16.64
C CYS A 24 -2.97 27.87 15.30
N THR A 25 -3.21 27.08 14.25
CA THR A 25 -3.75 27.63 12.98
C THR A 25 -5.24 28.04 13.03
N TRP A 26 -5.88 28.03 14.20
CA TRP A 26 -7.30 28.41 14.33
C TRP A 26 -7.66 29.09 15.68
N TYR A 27 -6.70 29.63 16.42
CA TYR A 27 -6.87 29.91 17.85
C TYR A 27 -7.68 31.18 18.22
N LEU A 28 -8.25 31.94 17.28
CA LEU A 28 -8.86 33.23 17.65
C LEU A 28 -10.38 33.26 17.89
N GLU A 29 -11.11 32.13 17.86
CA GLU A 29 -12.58 32.26 18.06
C GLU A 29 -13.33 31.01 18.55
N MET A 30 -12.79 30.21 19.48
CA MET A 30 -13.54 29.05 20.00
C MET A 30 -13.48 28.88 21.52
N ARG A 31 -14.67 28.72 22.11
CA ARG A 31 -14.93 28.50 23.54
C ARG A 31 -14.20 27.26 24.10
N PRO A 32 -13.89 27.24 25.43
CA PRO A 32 -13.00 26.24 26.07
C PRO A 32 -13.41 24.77 25.92
N CYS A 33 -14.68 24.44 25.64
CA CYS A 33 -15.12 23.05 25.44
C CYS A 33 -14.76 22.47 24.04
N ALA A 34 -14.67 23.33 23.01
CA ALA A 34 -14.27 22.90 21.66
C ALA A 34 -12.76 22.62 21.57
N GLN A 35 -12.00 23.30 22.43
CA GLN A 35 -10.56 23.21 22.49
C GLN A 35 -10.11 21.80 22.88
N THR A 36 -10.56 21.23 24.01
CA THR A 36 -10.16 19.89 24.46
C THR A 36 -10.47 18.79 23.43
N LEU A 37 -11.61 18.89 22.75
CA LEU A 37 -11.99 17.97 21.66
C LEU A 37 -11.08 18.12 20.43
N TYR A 38 -10.67 19.35 20.10
CA TYR A 38 -9.74 19.65 19.01
C TYR A 38 -8.32 19.16 19.31
N TRP A 39 -7.83 19.36 20.54
CA TRP A 39 -6.54 18.84 21.01
C TRP A 39 -6.49 17.32 21.00
N ASN A 40 -7.55 16.66 21.47
CA ASN A 40 -7.68 15.21 21.37
C ASN A 40 -7.74 14.73 19.91
N ARG A 41 -8.32 15.51 19.00
CA ARG A 41 -8.33 15.19 17.55
C ARG A 41 -6.95 15.33 16.92
N ILE A 42 -6.22 16.41 17.22
CA ILE A 42 -4.86 16.61 16.71
C ILE A 42 -3.92 15.56 17.28
N ALA A 43 -3.94 15.33 18.59
CA ALA A 43 -3.10 14.32 19.24
C ALA A 43 -3.33 12.93 18.65
N ASN A 44 -4.59 12.54 18.42
CA ASN A 44 -4.92 11.28 17.76
C ASN A 44 -4.43 11.22 16.30
N LEU A 45 -4.55 12.31 15.54
CA LEU A 45 -4.08 12.35 14.16
C LEU A 45 -2.56 12.25 14.07
N VAL A 46 -1.84 12.93 14.96
CA VAL A 46 -0.37 12.87 15.06
C VAL A 46 0.07 11.47 15.50
N PHE A 47 -0.58 10.89 16.51
CA PHE A 47 -0.28 9.54 16.99
C PHE A 47 -0.46 8.48 15.89
N LEU A 48 -1.57 8.54 15.14
CA LEU A 48 -1.82 7.63 14.02
C LEU A 48 -0.80 7.83 12.90
N LEU A 49 -0.39 9.07 12.63
CA LEU A 49 0.58 9.38 11.59
C LEU A 49 1.99 8.88 11.94
N VAL A 50 2.44 9.14 13.17
CA VAL A 50 3.74 8.66 13.68
C VAL A 50 3.73 7.15 13.81
N GLY A 51 2.67 6.55 14.36
CA GLY A 51 2.52 5.10 14.46
C GLY A 51 2.54 4.41 13.10
N TRP A 52 1.89 5.01 12.09
CA TRP A 52 1.93 4.54 10.71
C TRP A 52 3.34 4.62 10.11
N PHE A 53 4.07 5.72 10.34
CA PHE A 53 5.46 5.84 9.88
C PHE A 53 6.40 4.84 10.55
N VAL A 54 6.33 4.72 11.88
CA VAL A 54 7.13 3.76 12.65
C VAL A 54 6.80 2.33 12.25
N GLY A 55 5.53 2.02 11.96
CA GLY A 55 5.12 0.73 11.43
C GLY A 55 5.81 0.41 10.09
N HIS A 56 5.78 1.33 9.12
CA HIS A 56 6.45 1.11 7.83
C HIS A 56 7.97 1.00 7.98
N LEU A 57 8.59 1.81 8.85
CA LEU A 57 10.02 1.70 9.14
C LEU A 57 10.37 0.35 9.77
N THR A 58 9.57 -0.10 10.74
CA THR A 58 9.73 -1.41 11.39
C THR A 58 9.61 -2.54 10.38
N LEU A 59 8.65 -2.46 9.45
CA LEU A 59 8.49 -3.42 8.37
C LEU A 59 9.75 -3.50 7.51
N ILE A 60 10.29 -2.37 7.06
CA ILE A 60 11.51 -2.33 6.24
C ILE A 60 12.70 -2.96 6.99
N LEU A 61 12.91 -2.57 8.24
CA LEU A 61 14.04 -3.07 9.06
C LEU A 61 13.93 -4.57 9.33
N THR A 62 12.74 -5.05 9.69
CA THR A 62 12.51 -6.47 9.98
C THR A 62 12.54 -7.34 8.73
N THR A 63 12.03 -6.86 7.60
CA THR A 63 12.19 -7.52 6.30
C THR A 63 13.67 -7.57 5.89
N GLY A 64 14.42 -6.47 6.06
CA GLY A 64 15.86 -6.44 5.77
C GLY A 64 16.64 -7.47 6.61
N ARG A 65 16.34 -7.56 7.91
CA ARG A 65 16.91 -8.59 8.79
C ARG A 65 16.53 -10.00 8.36
N TYR A 66 15.26 -10.23 8.01
CA TYR A 66 14.80 -11.53 7.51
C TYR A 66 15.51 -11.92 6.21
N PHE A 67 15.69 -10.96 5.30
CA PHE A 67 16.40 -11.15 4.04
C PHE A 67 17.87 -11.55 4.25
N LEU A 68 18.56 -10.98 5.23
CA LEU A 68 19.90 -11.44 5.62
C LEU A 68 19.90 -12.89 6.13
N SER A 69 18.85 -13.31 6.83
CA SER A 69 18.70 -14.71 7.26
C SER A 69 18.40 -15.64 6.09
N TRP A 70 17.70 -15.15 5.07
CA TRP A 70 17.43 -15.86 3.84
C TRP A 70 18.70 -16.11 3.02
N ILE A 71 19.55 -15.09 2.84
CA ILE A 71 20.84 -15.22 2.14
C ILE A 71 21.75 -16.22 2.83
N ARG A 72 21.80 -16.23 4.17
CA ARG A 72 22.57 -17.21 4.96
C ARG A 72 21.93 -18.60 5.02
N MET A 73 20.90 -18.85 4.21
CA MET A 73 20.14 -20.11 4.17
C MET A 73 19.62 -20.56 5.54
N ASN A 74 19.39 -19.61 6.46
CA ASN A 74 19.02 -19.86 7.84
C ASN A 74 17.66 -19.24 8.16
N TYR A 75 16.65 -19.65 7.39
CA TYR A 75 15.33 -19.02 7.33
C TYR A 75 14.37 -19.44 8.45
N TYR A 76 14.66 -20.54 9.15
CA TYR A 76 13.80 -21.09 10.23
C TYR A 76 14.30 -20.83 11.66
N THR A 77 15.36 -20.04 11.85
CA THR A 77 15.76 -19.63 13.21
C THR A 77 14.66 -18.84 13.91
N ARG A 78 14.63 -18.91 15.25
CA ARG A 78 13.71 -18.11 16.08
C ARG A 78 13.75 -16.62 15.72
N MET A 79 14.94 -16.09 15.42
CA MET A 79 15.12 -14.69 15.03
C MET A 79 14.58 -14.38 13.62
N ALA A 80 14.71 -15.30 12.67
CA ALA A 80 14.13 -15.14 11.34
C ALA A 80 12.59 -15.21 11.42
N GLN A 81 12.05 -16.15 12.20
CA GLN A 81 10.61 -16.25 12.45
C GLN A 81 10.06 -15.00 13.12
N LEU A 82 10.74 -14.49 14.16
CA LEU A 82 10.37 -13.25 14.80
C LEU A 82 10.38 -12.08 13.81
N SER A 83 11.44 -11.93 13.02
CA SER A 83 11.55 -10.85 12.04
C SER A 83 10.41 -10.91 11.00
N TYR A 84 10.10 -12.11 10.49
CA TYR A 84 8.98 -12.33 9.56
C TYR A 84 7.63 -11.97 10.17
N ARG A 85 7.34 -12.46 11.39
CA ARG A 85 6.06 -12.20 12.08
C ARG A 85 5.92 -10.72 12.44
N THR A 86 6.99 -10.09 12.92
CA THR A 86 7.00 -8.65 13.22
C THR A 86 6.77 -7.81 11.96
N ALA A 87 7.32 -8.20 10.80
CA ALA A 87 7.06 -7.51 9.54
C ALA A 87 5.56 -7.53 9.17
N PHE A 88 4.88 -8.67 9.34
CA PHE A 88 3.44 -8.76 9.06
C PHE A 88 2.56 -8.12 10.13
N ILE A 89 2.98 -8.10 11.40
CA ILE A 89 2.32 -7.31 12.44
C ILE A 89 2.42 -5.82 12.09
N ALA A 90 3.61 -5.35 11.71
CA ALA A 90 3.82 -3.98 11.29
C ALA A 90 2.96 -3.63 10.06
N ALA A 91 2.88 -4.52 9.07
CA ALA A 91 1.99 -4.37 7.92
C ALA A 91 0.51 -4.28 8.34
N ALA A 92 0.05 -5.18 9.20
CA ALA A 92 -1.34 -5.18 9.67
C ALA A 92 -1.68 -3.89 10.43
N VAL A 93 -0.76 -3.37 11.23
CA VAL A 93 -0.93 -2.08 11.94
C VAL A 93 -1.00 -0.91 10.96
N THR A 94 -0.07 -0.82 9.99
CA THR A 94 -0.06 0.32 9.05
C THR A 94 -1.29 0.33 8.15
N TYR A 95 -1.66 -0.81 7.56
CA TYR A 95 -2.86 -0.92 6.75
C TYR A 95 -4.13 -0.75 7.60
N GLY A 96 -4.15 -1.28 8.83
CA GLY A 96 -5.25 -1.06 9.78
C GLY A 96 -5.49 0.42 10.08
N ILE A 97 -4.43 1.21 10.25
CA ILE A 97 -4.53 2.67 10.42
C ILE A 97 -5.13 3.33 9.17
N VAL A 98 -4.71 2.93 7.97
CA VAL A 98 -5.24 3.47 6.71
C VAL A 98 -6.73 3.15 6.57
N VAL A 99 -7.12 1.89 6.80
CA VAL A 99 -8.52 1.44 6.75
C VAL A 99 -9.37 2.18 7.78
N TYR A 100 -8.89 2.33 9.02
CA TYR A 100 -9.59 3.12 10.04
C TYR A 100 -9.82 4.56 9.58
N LYS A 101 -8.79 5.20 8.99
CA LYS A 101 -8.92 6.56 8.47
C LYS A 101 -9.91 6.65 7.31
N THR A 102 -9.89 5.72 6.36
CA THR A 102 -10.82 5.74 5.21
C THR A 102 -12.25 5.48 5.66
N MET A 103 -12.50 4.51 6.55
CA MET A 103 -13.83 4.23 7.09
C MET A 103 -14.38 5.39 7.93
N ARG A 104 -13.55 5.98 8.80
CA ARG A 104 -13.94 7.13 9.61
C ARG A 104 -14.23 8.38 8.76
N ALA A 105 -13.51 8.57 7.66
CA ALA A 105 -13.79 9.65 6.72
C ALA A 105 -15.14 9.41 6.01
N ARG A 106 -15.41 8.18 5.54
CA ARG A 106 -16.68 7.81 4.90
C ARG A 106 -17.88 7.98 5.84
N ALA A 107 -17.76 7.60 7.11
CA ALA A 107 -18.84 7.73 8.09
C ALA A 107 -19.21 9.18 8.43
N LYS A 108 -18.29 10.14 8.23
CA LYS A 108 -18.54 11.57 8.47
C LYS A 108 -19.19 12.27 7.29
N THR A 109 -18.90 11.80 6.08
CA THR A 109 -19.49 12.32 4.86
C THR A 109 -20.75 11.51 4.60
N SER A 110 -21.90 11.93 5.13
CA SER A 110 -23.23 11.28 4.97
C SER A 110 -23.73 11.15 3.51
N ALA A 111 -22.84 11.26 2.52
CA ALA A 111 -23.09 11.30 1.09
C ALA A 111 -22.82 9.97 0.36
N ARG A 112 -22.54 8.87 1.07
CA ARG A 112 -22.45 7.53 0.46
C ARG A 112 -23.44 6.56 1.10
N PRO A 113 -24.12 5.71 0.31
CA PRO A 113 -25.00 4.67 0.84
C PRO A 113 -24.22 3.77 1.82
N ALA A 114 -24.94 3.08 2.71
CA ALA A 114 -24.38 2.17 3.69
C ALA A 114 -23.31 1.27 3.04
N THR A 115 -22.10 1.26 3.62
CA THR A 115 -20.95 0.51 3.08
C THR A 115 -21.35 -0.93 2.86
N THR A 116 -21.44 -1.35 1.60
CA THR A 116 -21.68 -2.75 1.30
C THR A 116 -20.41 -3.54 1.62
N PRO A 117 -20.52 -4.81 2.06
CA PRO A 117 -19.34 -5.68 2.21
C PRO A 117 -18.50 -5.76 0.93
N MET A 118 -19.16 -5.64 -0.24
CA MET A 118 -18.49 -5.63 -1.55
C MET A 118 -17.61 -4.39 -1.76
N ASP A 119 -18.08 -3.21 -1.33
CA ASP A 119 -17.30 -1.97 -1.42
C ASP A 119 -16.04 -2.05 -0.55
N LEU A 120 -16.12 -2.70 0.61
CA LEU A 120 -14.96 -2.90 1.49
C LEU A 120 -13.95 -3.88 0.88
N LEU A 121 -14.42 -4.98 0.29
CA LEU A 121 -13.54 -5.92 -0.41
C LEU A 121 -12.91 -5.33 -1.68
N SER A 122 -13.53 -4.30 -2.25
CA SER A 122 -12.98 -3.55 -3.38
C SER A 122 -11.89 -2.53 -2.99
N ASP A 123 -11.66 -2.26 -1.70
CA ASP A 123 -10.61 -1.35 -1.26
C ASP A 123 -9.27 -2.08 -1.18
N GLU A 124 -8.28 -1.60 -1.93
CA GLU A 124 -6.93 -2.18 -1.98
C GLU A 124 -6.30 -2.26 -0.58
N ASN A 125 -6.54 -1.27 0.29
CA ASN A 125 -5.96 -1.27 1.64
C ASN A 125 -6.55 -2.39 2.51
N ILE A 126 -7.84 -2.68 2.32
CA ILE A 126 -8.51 -3.79 3.03
C ILE A 126 -7.99 -5.13 2.50
N GLN A 127 -7.78 -5.24 1.19
CA GLN A 127 -7.18 -6.43 0.58
C GLN A 127 -5.78 -6.73 1.12
N TYR A 128 -4.89 -5.72 1.18
CA TYR A 128 -3.56 -5.87 1.78
C TYR A 128 -3.61 -6.10 3.29
N LEU A 129 -4.54 -5.49 4.03
CA LEU A 129 -4.74 -5.78 5.45
C LEU A 129 -5.12 -7.25 5.67
N ALA A 130 -6.13 -7.74 4.92
CA ALA A 130 -6.58 -9.12 5.01
C ALA A 130 -5.44 -10.09 4.67
N MET A 131 -4.69 -9.81 3.60
CA MET A 131 -3.54 -10.63 3.24
C MET A 131 -2.42 -10.59 4.28
N ALA A 132 -2.14 -9.44 4.89
CA ALA A 132 -1.14 -9.34 5.96
C ALA A 132 -1.49 -10.24 7.15
N LEU A 133 -2.78 -10.31 7.52
CA LEU A 133 -3.26 -11.22 8.57
C LEU A 133 -3.15 -12.68 8.15
N VAL A 134 -3.49 -13.03 6.91
CA VAL A 134 -3.32 -14.41 6.38
C VAL A 134 -1.84 -14.82 6.45
N TRP A 135 -0.93 -13.97 6.00
CA TRP A 135 0.51 -14.23 6.03
C TRP A 135 1.07 -14.30 7.46
N LEU A 136 0.46 -13.57 8.40
CA LEU A 136 0.84 -13.62 9.80
C LEU A 136 0.61 -14.99 10.44
N PHE A 137 -0.36 -15.78 9.96
CA PHE A 137 -0.65 -17.13 10.48
C PHE A 137 -0.23 -18.28 9.56
N SER A 138 0.10 -17.99 8.30
CA SER A 138 0.60 -18.99 7.35
C SER A 138 2.05 -19.43 7.67
N PRO A 139 2.54 -20.51 7.04
CA PRO A 139 3.98 -20.76 6.90
C PRO A 139 4.71 -19.56 6.27
N GLN A 140 6.04 -19.50 6.41
CA GLN A 140 6.82 -18.38 5.89
C GLN A 140 6.87 -18.41 4.35
N TYR A 141 6.31 -17.37 3.72
CA TYR A 141 6.45 -17.10 2.29
C TYR A 141 7.25 -15.80 2.10
N PRO A 142 8.58 -15.86 1.89
CA PRO A 142 9.42 -14.67 1.73
C PRO A 142 8.96 -13.74 0.62
N LEU A 143 8.51 -14.31 -0.51
CA LEU A 143 7.99 -13.54 -1.65
C LEU A 143 6.80 -12.64 -1.26
N ALA A 144 6.03 -13.02 -0.24
CA ALA A 144 4.90 -12.22 0.24
C ALA A 144 5.34 -10.92 0.93
N LEU A 145 6.58 -10.81 1.42
CA LEU A 145 7.08 -9.58 2.06
C LEU A 145 7.45 -8.48 1.06
N ILE A 146 7.77 -8.86 -0.18
CA ILE A 146 8.36 -7.95 -1.16
C ILE A 146 7.38 -6.82 -1.54
N PRO A 147 6.10 -7.10 -1.90
CA PRO A 147 5.13 -6.04 -2.20
C PRO A 147 4.98 -5.04 -1.05
N TYR A 148 4.81 -5.53 0.18
CA TYR A 148 4.66 -4.68 1.37
C TYR A 148 5.89 -3.81 1.63
N THR A 149 7.08 -4.34 1.33
CA THR A 149 8.34 -3.60 1.52
C THR A 149 8.46 -2.49 0.48
N ILE A 150 8.12 -2.76 -0.79
CA ILE A 150 8.09 -1.75 -1.85
C ILE A 150 7.15 -0.60 -1.48
N TYR A 151 5.90 -0.91 -1.09
CA TYR A 151 4.95 0.11 -0.61
C TYR A 151 5.50 0.89 0.58
N SER A 152 6.11 0.20 1.55
CA SER A 152 6.67 0.83 2.75
C SER A 152 7.80 1.81 2.42
N VAL A 153 8.66 1.50 1.46
CA VAL A 153 9.74 2.41 1.02
C VAL A 153 9.16 3.71 0.47
N PHE A 154 8.16 3.65 -0.41
CA PHE A 154 7.52 4.85 -0.94
C PHE A 154 6.79 5.66 0.14
N HIS A 155 6.14 4.97 1.08
CA HIS A 155 5.46 5.59 2.21
C HIS A 155 6.44 6.33 3.14
N VAL A 156 7.55 5.70 3.51
CA VAL A 156 8.62 6.31 4.31
C VAL A 156 9.26 7.47 3.55
N ALA A 157 9.59 7.31 2.27
CA ALA A 157 10.18 8.37 1.45
C ALA A 157 9.26 9.60 1.38
N THR A 158 7.99 9.39 1.05
CA THR A 158 6.99 10.47 0.96
C THR A 158 6.79 11.15 2.31
N TYR A 159 6.73 10.37 3.40
CA TYR A 159 6.59 10.91 4.74
C TYR A 159 7.80 11.74 5.17
N THR A 160 9.02 11.24 4.93
CA THR A 160 10.27 11.93 5.21
C THR A 160 10.33 13.28 4.49
N ARG A 161 9.99 13.29 3.20
CA ARG A 161 9.93 14.52 2.39
C ARG A 161 8.91 15.52 2.94
N ALA A 162 7.70 15.05 3.25
CA ALA A 162 6.59 15.91 3.60
C ALA A 162 6.62 16.40 5.06
N ASN A 163 7.20 15.63 5.99
CA ASN A 163 7.08 15.88 7.42
C ASN A 163 8.41 15.90 8.18
N LEU A 164 9.46 15.19 7.76
CA LEU A 164 10.73 15.16 8.52
C LEU A 164 11.71 16.23 8.04
N ILE A 165 11.90 16.37 6.73
CA ILE A 165 12.82 17.37 6.16
C ILE A 165 12.46 18.81 6.55
N PRO A 166 11.19 19.25 6.50
CA PRO A 166 10.84 20.61 6.92
C PRO A 166 11.18 20.88 8.39
N VAL A 167 11.11 19.86 9.24
CA VAL A 167 11.33 19.96 10.69
C VAL A 167 12.82 19.98 11.03
N VAL A 168 13.60 19.13 10.35
CA VAL A 168 15.02 18.91 10.66
C VAL A 168 15.93 19.89 9.91
N LEU A 169 15.59 20.26 8.67
CA LEU A 169 16.51 20.94 7.75
C LEU A 169 16.12 22.38 7.36
N ALA A 170 14.93 22.88 7.69
CA ALA A 170 14.56 24.26 7.35
C ALA A 170 14.70 25.22 8.55
N PRO A 171 15.66 26.17 8.52
CA PRO A 171 15.52 27.47 9.15
C PRO A 171 15.02 28.52 8.12
N LYS A 172 14.02 29.30 8.55
CA LYS A 172 13.51 30.58 8.01
C LYS A 172 12.46 30.55 6.86
N PRO A 173 11.37 31.34 6.96
CA PRO A 173 10.43 31.59 5.86
C PRO A 173 11.08 32.45 4.76
N ALA A 174 10.77 32.15 3.50
CA ALA A 174 10.94 33.10 2.39
C ALA A 174 9.72 34.05 2.34
N PRO A 175 9.90 35.33 1.94
CA PRO A 175 8.85 36.32 1.95
C PRO A 175 7.72 36.00 0.97
N GLU A 176 6.52 36.45 1.33
CA GLU A 176 5.26 36.27 0.64
C GLU A 176 5.34 36.71 -0.83
N ALA A 177 5.01 35.81 -1.76
CA ALA A 177 4.66 36.20 -3.13
C ALA A 177 3.14 36.37 -3.19
N ALA A 178 2.73 37.55 -3.62
CA ALA A 178 1.36 37.96 -3.85
C ALA A 178 0.65 37.09 -4.91
N ASP A 179 -0.68 37.14 -4.85
CA ASP A 179 -1.66 36.75 -5.87
C ASP A 179 -2.10 35.27 -5.95
N GLY A 180 -3.19 34.98 -5.22
CA GLY A 180 -4.41 34.43 -5.83
C GLY A 180 -4.50 32.93 -6.15
N ALA A 181 -3.47 32.11 -5.94
CA ALA A 181 -3.54 30.67 -6.17
C ALA A 181 -3.82 29.86 -4.89
N SER A 182 -4.70 28.86 -4.99
CA SER A 182 -5.05 27.92 -3.91
C SER A 182 -3.82 27.37 -3.17
N PRO A 183 -3.89 27.10 -1.84
CA PRO A 183 -2.71 26.80 -1.03
C PRO A 183 -2.09 25.46 -1.43
N SER A 184 -1.14 25.50 -2.36
CA SER A 184 -0.20 24.41 -2.57
C SER A 184 0.69 24.33 -1.32
N ARG A 185 0.83 23.13 -0.75
CA ARG A 185 1.72 22.88 0.40
C ARG A 185 3.09 23.46 0.06
N GLN A 186 3.55 24.40 0.89
CA GLN A 186 4.82 25.11 0.75
C GLN A 186 5.92 24.16 0.28
N ALA A 187 6.46 24.43 -0.91
CA ALA A 187 7.60 23.72 -1.45
C ALA A 187 8.80 24.00 -0.54
N VAL A 188 9.15 23.03 0.32
CA VAL A 188 10.39 23.09 1.06
C VAL A 188 11.53 22.92 0.05
N ASN A 189 12.18 24.03 -0.28
CA ASN A 189 13.33 24.09 -1.20
C ASN A 189 14.59 23.51 -0.53
N SER A 190 14.57 22.21 -0.25
CA SER A 190 15.73 21.44 0.20
C SER A 190 16.19 20.50 -0.93
N PRO A 191 17.49 20.45 -1.27
CA PRO A 191 18.02 19.52 -2.27
C PRO A 191 17.61 18.07 -2.01
N LEU A 192 17.59 17.66 -0.73
CA LEU A 192 17.18 16.32 -0.31
C LEU A 192 15.67 16.08 -0.56
N ALA A 193 14.81 17.06 -0.28
CA ALA A 193 13.38 16.94 -0.56
C ALA A 193 13.09 16.82 -2.07
N ASN A 194 13.88 17.48 -2.90
CA ASN A 194 13.77 17.40 -4.36
C ASN A 194 14.25 16.04 -4.87
N GLN A 195 15.38 15.52 -4.37
CA GLN A 195 15.87 14.18 -4.71
C GLN A 195 14.87 13.09 -4.34
N ILE A 196 14.30 13.12 -3.13
CA ILE A 196 13.29 12.15 -2.72
C ILE A 196 12.04 12.27 -3.61
N GLY A 197 11.63 13.49 -3.95
CA GLY A 197 10.52 13.71 -4.88
C GLY A 197 10.77 13.11 -6.27
N ALA A 198 11.97 13.30 -6.80
CA ALA A 198 12.41 12.72 -8.07
C ALA A 198 12.45 11.18 -8.00
N PHE A 199 13.03 10.61 -6.94
CA PHE A 199 13.05 9.17 -6.71
C PHE A 199 11.63 8.57 -6.70
N VAL A 200 10.70 9.16 -5.94
CA VAL A 200 9.32 8.66 -5.90
C VAL A 200 8.70 8.72 -7.29
N LYS A 201 8.83 9.84 -8.00
CA LYS A 201 8.22 10.00 -9.33
C LYS A 201 8.81 9.02 -10.36
N GLU A 202 10.12 8.87 -10.38
CA GLU A 202 10.84 8.04 -11.36
C GLU A 202 10.56 6.55 -11.16
N TYR A 203 10.61 6.08 -9.90
CA TYR A 203 10.57 4.65 -9.61
C TYR A 203 9.18 4.13 -9.27
N TYR A 204 8.17 4.99 -9.02
CA TYR A 204 6.84 4.52 -8.61
C TYR A 204 6.20 3.62 -9.67
N ASP A 205 6.12 4.06 -10.92
CA ASP A 205 5.47 3.31 -12.01
C ASP A 205 6.15 1.96 -12.25
N SER A 206 7.47 1.98 -12.42
CA SER A 206 8.31 0.78 -12.56
C SER A 206 8.16 -0.18 -11.38
N SER A 207 8.11 0.35 -10.15
CA SER A 207 7.94 -0.48 -8.95
C SER A 207 6.55 -1.09 -8.86
N MET A 208 5.49 -0.38 -9.26
CA MET A 208 4.14 -0.94 -9.32
C MET A 208 4.02 -2.06 -10.37
N ALA A 209 4.73 -1.93 -11.49
CA ALA A 209 4.85 -3.02 -12.47
C ALA A 209 5.55 -4.24 -11.86
N ILE A 210 6.68 -4.06 -11.16
CA ILE A 210 7.39 -5.14 -10.46
C ILE A 210 6.50 -5.81 -9.41
N VAL A 211 5.77 -5.02 -8.59
CA VAL A 211 4.80 -5.55 -7.62
C VAL A 211 3.78 -6.44 -8.30
N SER A 212 3.25 -6.03 -9.46
CA SER A 212 2.28 -6.82 -10.21
C SER A 212 2.85 -8.17 -10.68
N TYR A 213 4.09 -8.19 -11.17
CA TYR A 213 4.78 -9.44 -11.50
C TYR A 213 5.03 -10.32 -10.28
N LEU A 214 5.41 -9.74 -9.14
CA LEU A 214 5.60 -10.46 -7.89
C LEU A 214 4.29 -11.05 -7.37
N GLU A 215 3.18 -10.32 -7.49
CA GLU A 215 1.86 -10.79 -7.08
C GLU A 215 1.43 -12.01 -7.90
N ILE A 216 1.62 -11.97 -9.23
CA ILE A 216 1.34 -13.10 -10.12
C ILE A 216 2.30 -14.26 -9.86
N GLY A 217 3.60 -13.98 -9.68
CA GLY A 217 4.61 -14.99 -9.37
C GLY A 217 4.34 -15.70 -8.03
N LEU A 218 3.88 -14.96 -7.03
CA LEU A 218 3.47 -15.52 -5.73
C LEU A 218 2.25 -16.43 -5.90
N TRP A 219 1.26 -16.05 -6.72
CA TRP A 219 0.14 -16.94 -7.05
C TRP A 219 0.63 -18.24 -7.69
N GLY A 220 1.53 -18.16 -8.68
CA GLY A 220 2.12 -19.34 -9.32
C GLY A 220 2.85 -20.25 -8.34
N ARG A 221 3.61 -19.68 -7.40
CA ARG A 221 4.29 -20.46 -6.35
C ARG A 221 3.30 -21.15 -5.40
N ILE A 222 2.22 -20.49 -5.01
CA ILE A 222 1.17 -21.06 -4.15
C ILE A 222 0.40 -22.14 -4.92
N PHE A 223 0.07 -21.90 -6.18
CA PHE A 223 -0.61 -22.85 -7.06
C PHE A 223 0.19 -24.14 -7.21
N LEU A 224 1.50 -24.05 -7.45
CA LEU A 224 2.38 -25.22 -7.46
C LEU A 224 2.39 -25.94 -6.10
N SER A 225 2.35 -25.20 -4.98
CA SER A 225 2.25 -25.80 -3.64
C SER A 225 0.93 -26.55 -3.43
N ALA A 226 -0.16 -26.09 -4.06
CA ALA A 226 -1.47 -26.71 -3.98
C ALA A 226 -1.53 -28.01 -4.82
N ILE A 227 -0.95 -28.00 -6.04
CA ILE A 227 -0.79 -29.20 -6.86
C ILE A 227 0.06 -30.26 -6.15
N LEU A 228 1.12 -29.82 -5.45
CA LEU A 228 1.97 -30.71 -4.66
C LEU A 228 1.37 -31.08 -3.28
N PHE A 229 0.07 -30.79 -3.05
CA PHE A 229 -0.66 -31.10 -1.81
C PHE A 229 0.04 -30.67 -0.51
N GLN A 230 0.79 -29.57 -0.56
CA GLN A 230 1.45 -29.06 0.64
C GLN A 230 0.41 -28.54 1.65
N ARG A 231 0.69 -28.72 2.94
CA ARG A 231 -0.23 -28.40 4.04
C ARG A 231 -0.66 -26.93 3.98
N ARG A 232 -1.98 -26.66 4.06
CA ARG A 232 -2.63 -25.33 3.99
C ARG A 232 -2.59 -24.62 2.62
N SER A 233 -1.95 -25.18 1.61
CA SER A 233 -1.86 -24.55 0.28
C SER A 233 -3.23 -24.39 -0.40
N TRP A 234 -4.17 -25.32 -0.16
CA TRP A 234 -5.53 -25.26 -0.71
C TRP A 234 -6.35 -24.07 -0.19
N ILE A 235 -6.19 -23.72 1.09
CA ILE A 235 -6.85 -22.53 1.64
C ILE A 235 -6.16 -21.28 1.11
N LEU A 236 -4.82 -21.28 1.08
CA LEU A 236 -4.03 -20.14 0.58
C LEU A 236 -4.29 -19.85 -0.90
N ILE A 237 -4.43 -20.87 -1.75
CA ILE A 237 -4.70 -20.65 -3.17
C ILE A 237 -6.07 -20.03 -3.38
N VAL A 238 -7.10 -20.43 -2.63
CA VAL A 238 -8.44 -19.83 -2.72
C VAL A 238 -8.40 -18.36 -2.30
N LEU A 239 -7.85 -18.07 -1.11
CA LEU A 239 -7.75 -16.70 -0.59
C LEU A 239 -6.91 -15.79 -1.49
N TYR A 240 -5.76 -16.28 -1.94
CA TYR A 240 -4.85 -15.49 -2.78
C TYR A 240 -5.38 -15.33 -4.21
N THR A 241 -6.16 -16.28 -4.73
CA THR A 241 -6.86 -16.11 -6.02
C THR A 241 -7.92 -15.03 -5.92
N ALA A 242 -8.70 -14.98 -4.84
CA ALA A 242 -9.66 -13.91 -4.61
C ALA A 242 -8.97 -12.54 -4.53
N PHE A 243 -7.85 -12.45 -3.80
CA PHE A 243 -6.99 -11.26 -3.76
C PHE A 243 -6.52 -10.85 -5.16
N LEU A 244 -5.89 -11.76 -5.90
CA LEU A 244 -5.32 -11.44 -7.22
C LEU A 244 -6.42 -11.08 -8.24
N ARG A 245 -7.61 -11.69 -8.13
CA ARG A 245 -8.76 -11.35 -8.96
C ARG A 245 -9.28 -9.95 -8.66
N ALA A 246 -9.34 -9.55 -7.39
CA ALA A 246 -9.68 -8.19 -7.00
C ALA A 246 -8.64 -7.19 -7.53
N ARG A 247 -7.34 -7.50 -7.36
CA ARG A 247 -6.23 -6.69 -7.91
C ARG A 247 -6.29 -6.55 -9.43
N TYR A 248 -6.63 -7.62 -10.17
CA TYR A 248 -6.80 -7.58 -11.62
C TYR A 248 -7.89 -6.58 -12.03
N SER A 249 -8.98 -6.46 -11.25
CA SER A 249 -10.05 -5.50 -11.55
C SER A 249 -9.70 -4.04 -11.29
N GLN A 250 -8.74 -3.78 -10.39
CA GLN A 250 -8.43 -2.44 -9.87
C GLN A 250 -7.13 -1.86 -10.42
N SER A 251 -6.14 -2.72 -10.73
CA SER A 251 -4.79 -2.29 -11.12
C SER A 251 -4.51 -2.53 -12.61
N GLN A 252 -4.20 -1.44 -13.31
CA GLN A 252 -3.73 -1.47 -14.70
C GLN A 252 -2.39 -2.21 -14.84
N HIS A 253 -1.51 -2.13 -13.83
CA HIS A 253 -0.24 -2.84 -13.84
C HIS A 253 -0.43 -4.35 -13.80
N VAL A 254 -1.40 -4.85 -13.02
CA VAL A 254 -1.71 -6.28 -12.97
C VAL A 254 -2.29 -6.75 -14.30
N GLN A 255 -3.23 -6.00 -14.89
CA GLN A 255 -3.77 -6.30 -16.22
C GLN A 255 -2.68 -6.31 -17.31
N SER A 256 -1.76 -5.36 -17.26
CA SER A 256 -0.61 -5.30 -18.17
C SER A 256 0.33 -6.48 -17.98
N ALA A 257 0.67 -6.84 -16.73
CA ALA A 257 1.52 -7.98 -16.43
C ALA A 257 0.92 -9.30 -16.91
N PHE A 258 -0.38 -9.55 -16.73
CA PHE A 258 -1.05 -10.72 -17.28
C PHE A 258 -1.00 -10.77 -18.82
N ARG A 259 -1.24 -9.63 -19.49
CA ARG A 259 -1.14 -9.54 -20.97
C ARG A 259 0.28 -9.83 -21.45
N GLN A 260 1.30 -9.25 -20.81
CA GLN A 260 2.70 -9.45 -21.17
C GLN A 260 3.16 -10.89 -20.92
N LEU A 261 2.76 -11.49 -19.79
CA LEU A 261 3.04 -12.91 -19.52
C LEU A 261 2.36 -13.81 -20.54
N GLY A 262 1.09 -13.55 -20.86
CA GLY A 262 0.35 -14.28 -21.89
C GLY A 262 1.07 -14.24 -23.24
N ALA A 263 1.45 -13.04 -23.70
CA ALA A 263 2.16 -12.85 -24.96
C ALA A 263 3.52 -13.57 -25.00
N ARG A 264 4.26 -13.60 -23.87
CA ARG A 264 5.52 -14.35 -23.78
C ARG A 264 5.29 -15.85 -23.92
N VAL A 265 4.28 -16.39 -23.22
CA VAL A 265 3.95 -17.82 -23.33
C VAL A 265 3.44 -18.15 -24.73
N ASP A 266 2.60 -17.29 -25.34
CA ASP A 266 2.17 -17.43 -26.72
C ASP A 266 3.37 -17.54 -27.68
N SER A 267 4.36 -16.65 -27.54
CA SER A 267 5.59 -16.67 -28.34
C SER A 267 6.38 -17.98 -28.19
N PHE A 268 6.55 -18.47 -26.95
CA PHE A 268 7.23 -19.76 -26.71
C PHE A 268 6.45 -20.95 -27.28
N VAL A 269 5.12 -20.93 -27.15
CA VAL A 269 4.26 -22.02 -27.58
C VAL A 269 4.07 -22.05 -29.11
N SER A 270 4.20 -20.90 -29.78
CA SER A 270 4.17 -20.78 -31.24
C SER A 270 5.48 -21.19 -31.94
N ALA A 271 6.57 -21.40 -31.20
CA ALA A 271 7.86 -21.78 -31.79
C ALA A 271 7.76 -23.08 -32.60
N GLN A 272 8.56 -23.17 -33.67
CA GLN A 272 8.46 -24.21 -34.70
C GLN A 272 8.85 -25.62 -34.20
N GLY A 273 9.43 -25.73 -33.00
CA GLY A 273 9.78 -27.00 -32.34
C GLY A 273 8.87 -27.41 -31.16
N THR A 274 7.81 -26.66 -30.86
CA THR A 274 6.97 -26.93 -29.68
C THR A 274 5.95 -28.04 -29.95
N PRO A 275 5.83 -29.08 -29.09
CA PRO A 275 4.87 -30.16 -29.26
C PRO A 275 3.42 -29.67 -29.38
N PRO A 276 2.58 -30.27 -30.25
CA PRO A 276 1.17 -29.88 -30.40
C PRO A 276 0.37 -29.90 -29.09
N ALA A 277 0.69 -30.84 -28.20
CA ALA A 277 0.08 -30.94 -26.87
C ALA A 277 0.28 -29.67 -26.04
N ALA A 278 1.45 -29.03 -26.10
CA ALA A 278 1.71 -27.80 -25.35
C ALA A 278 0.85 -26.63 -25.87
N ARG A 279 0.59 -26.58 -27.19
CA ARG A 279 -0.33 -25.60 -27.80
C ARG A 279 -1.77 -25.83 -27.34
N GLN A 280 -2.21 -27.09 -27.32
CA GLN A 280 -3.55 -27.46 -26.86
C GLN A 280 -3.76 -27.12 -25.39
N VAL A 281 -2.81 -27.49 -24.51
CA VAL A 281 -2.86 -27.19 -23.08
C VAL A 281 -2.89 -25.68 -22.85
N TRP A 282 -2.04 -24.91 -23.54
CA TRP A 282 -2.05 -23.46 -23.43
C TRP A 282 -3.37 -22.83 -23.91
N GLY A 283 -3.93 -23.33 -25.00
CA GLY A 283 -5.27 -22.93 -25.46
C GLY A 283 -6.35 -23.18 -24.41
N ALA A 284 -6.36 -24.36 -23.79
CA ALA A 284 -7.28 -24.69 -22.71
C ALA A 284 -7.10 -23.80 -21.48
N VAL A 285 -5.85 -23.47 -21.10
CA VAL A 285 -5.56 -22.55 -20.00
C VAL A 285 -6.10 -21.14 -20.28
N LYS A 286 -5.93 -20.62 -21.50
CA LYS A 286 -6.46 -19.31 -21.89
C LYS A 286 -8.00 -19.29 -21.83
N GLU A 287 -8.64 -20.32 -22.35
CA GLU A 287 -10.11 -20.43 -22.33
C GLU A 287 -10.64 -20.55 -20.90
N ALA A 288 -10.04 -21.41 -20.06
CA ALA A 288 -10.39 -21.53 -18.66
C ALA A 288 -10.19 -20.20 -17.90
N GLY A 289 -9.10 -19.47 -18.17
CA GLY A 289 -8.83 -18.16 -17.60
C GLY A 289 -9.88 -17.12 -17.99
N LYS A 290 -10.31 -17.13 -19.26
CA LYS A 290 -11.39 -16.26 -19.76
C LYS A 290 -12.73 -16.59 -19.09
N GLN A 291 -13.10 -17.87 -19.06
CA GLN A 291 -14.32 -18.32 -18.38
C GLN A 291 -14.32 -17.97 -16.90
N PHE A 292 -13.18 -18.17 -16.22
CA PHE A 292 -13.02 -17.78 -14.82
C PHE A 292 -13.16 -16.27 -14.63
N HIS A 293 -12.50 -15.46 -15.46
CA HIS A 293 -12.64 -14.00 -15.44
C HIS A 293 -14.11 -13.58 -15.60
N ASP A 294 -14.79 -14.18 -16.58
CA ASP A 294 -16.17 -13.88 -16.93
C ASP A 294 -17.17 -14.32 -15.87
N ALA A 295 -16.93 -15.45 -15.20
CA ALA A 295 -17.75 -15.97 -14.11
C ALA A 295 -17.59 -15.15 -12.82
N THR A 296 -16.41 -14.58 -12.59
CA THR A 296 -16.08 -13.77 -11.41
C THR A 296 -16.25 -12.27 -11.62
N ASP A 297 -16.77 -11.84 -12.77
CA ASP A 297 -17.11 -10.44 -13.02
C ASP A 297 -18.42 -10.06 -12.32
N VAL A 298 -18.28 -9.45 -11.14
CA VAL A 298 -19.38 -9.02 -10.29
C VAL A 298 -20.29 -7.99 -10.97
N ARG A 299 -19.79 -7.25 -11.97
CA ARG A 299 -20.60 -6.26 -12.72
C ARG A 299 -21.78 -6.92 -13.45
N LYS A 300 -21.62 -8.17 -13.89
CA LYS A 300 -22.69 -8.94 -14.55
C LYS A 300 -23.85 -9.28 -13.63
N TYR A 301 -23.62 -9.34 -12.32
CA TYR A 301 -24.62 -9.72 -11.32
C TYR A 301 -25.23 -8.51 -10.59
N ILE A 302 -24.57 -7.34 -10.67
CA ILE A 302 -25.07 -6.08 -10.09
C ILE A 302 -25.82 -5.23 -11.14
N GLY A 303 -25.52 -5.40 -12.43
CA GLY A 303 -26.27 -4.75 -13.51
C GLY A 303 -27.59 -5.45 -13.77
N GLY A 304 -28.69 -4.93 -13.22
CA GLY A 304 -30.05 -5.28 -13.66
C GLY A 304 -30.23 -5.04 -15.17
N PRO A 305 -31.23 -5.68 -15.81
CA PRO A 305 -31.39 -5.65 -17.26
C PRO A 305 -31.42 -4.21 -17.75
N ALA A 306 -30.48 -3.86 -18.64
CA ALA A 306 -30.46 -2.58 -19.32
C ALA A 306 -31.85 -2.35 -19.95
N LYS A 307 -32.57 -1.35 -19.47
CA LYS A 307 -33.79 -0.87 -20.12
C LYS A 307 -33.42 -0.56 -21.57
N LYS A 308 -33.92 -1.38 -22.50
CA LYS A 308 -33.97 -1.01 -23.91
C LYS A 308 -34.85 0.23 -24.00
N THR A 309 -34.24 1.39 -24.22
CA THR A 309 -34.97 2.54 -24.72
C THR A 309 -35.34 2.23 -26.17
N THR A 310 -36.61 1.88 -26.37
CA THR A 310 -37.36 2.10 -27.62
C THR A 310 -37.29 3.55 -28.04
#